data_AF-A0A9F5MYH7-F1
#
_entry.id   AF-A0A9F5MYH7-F1
#
_cell.length_a   1.000
_cell.length_b   1.000
_cell.length_c   1.000
_cell.angle_alpha   90.00
_cell.angle_beta   90.00
_cell.angle_gamma   90.00
#
_symmetry.space_group_name_H-M   'P 1'
#
loop_
_entity.id
_entity.type
_entity.pdbx_description
1 polymer ?
#
loop_
_entity_poly.entity_id
_entity_poly.type
_entity_poly.pdbx_seq_one_letter_code
_entity_poly.pdbx_strand_id
1 'polypeptide(L)'
;MLPAAVRRWLHRPKRSDPRLLSQFFYADERVTQVVTEINCLDVETDPQQYLTLLNQLHLSQAELLAIIEQIMEECIPKERHGRDYVIKFPEDLLVDNLRNHMLFAAECLMARTYIDVEEADGVRLRPLAKDLLCSLEVVRMVLREQSLNQPGPYSETIRRALIRFDVLFAEFELSYVSSLVSVKSPEEIYRQQEIVVLFCETVARALKLGYLTQEMIDGYEPQLMFTIPRLAIISGLLIYPDGPLNLERRPEEISRVFSPFYVLLRKIRDLLRVLSKEELYKLEKRVLNECATDSQLCSDRDSPDFQGFATQCAFPSVSRPFGQESDSAQRGMFMDVPQNSQRLELRARYRSTEDMIHTLFVCISGVADQLQTNFASDLRAILKSVFKTVTSQVEELEVTDTGHALVPPDWVPDSTCSHCMACHVPFTFLRRRHHCRSCGKIFCSRCSSHLAALPHFRQLKPVRICTHCYTTHLPSTNKNASCL
;
A
#
# COMPACT_ATOMS: atom_id res chain seq x y z
N MET A 1 18.27 42.40 -42.33
CA MET A 1 17.64 41.43 -41.41
C MET A 1 18.52 40.19 -41.32
N LEU A 2 18.96 39.79 -40.13
CA LEU A 2 19.77 38.57 -39.97
C LEU A 2 18.94 37.31 -40.31
N PRO A 3 19.52 36.31 -40.99
CA PRO A 3 18.86 35.03 -41.27
C PRO A 3 18.31 34.39 -39.98
N ALA A 4 17.18 33.68 -40.07
CA ALA A 4 16.54 33.05 -38.92
C ALA A 4 17.50 32.14 -38.12
N ALA A 5 18.41 31.43 -38.82
CA ALA A 5 19.46 30.61 -38.21
C ALA A 5 20.45 31.43 -37.36
N VAL A 6 20.82 32.63 -37.82
CA VAL A 6 21.77 33.51 -37.13
C VAL A 6 21.13 34.14 -35.90
N ARG A 7 19.82 34.47 -35.95
CA ARG A 7 19.06 34.92 -34.77
C ARG A 7 18.91 33.82 -33.71
N ARG A 8 18.63 32.58 -34.12
CA ARG A 8 18.58 31.42 -33.20
C ARG A 8 19.92 31.16 -32.52
N TRP A 9 21.03 31.39 -33.22
CA TRP A 9 22.36 31.26 -32.64
C TRP A 9 22.70 32.40 -31.65
N LEU A 10 22.29 33.64 -31.96
CA LEU A 10 22.51 34.82 -31.12
C LEU A 10 21.67 34.84 -29.83
N HIS A 11 20.54 34.14 -29.78
CA HIS A 11 19.66 34.10 -28.61
C HIS A 11 19.71 32.76 -27.85
N ARG A 12 20.73 31.95 -28.11
CA ARG A 12 20.95 30.72 -27.37
C ARG A 12 21.23 31.06 -25.89
N PRO A 13 20.53 30.44 -24.92
CA PRO A 13 20.82 30.65 -23.50
C PRO A 13 22.25 30.18 -23.17
N LYS A 14 22.79 30.59 -22.01
CA LYS A 14 24.11 30.14 -21.55
C LYS A 14 23.96 28.82 -20.80
N ARG A 15 24.87 27.85 -21.02
CA ARG A 15 24.88 26.57 -20.27
C ARG A 15 24.93 26.72 -18.75
N SER A 16 25.51 27.81 -18.25
CA SER A 16 25.62 28.08 -16.81
C SER A 16 24.41 28.83 -16.24
N ASP A 17 23.40 29.15 -17.05
CA ASP A 17 22.19 29.84 -16.59
C ASP A 17 21.27 28.88 -15.83
N PRO A 18 21.00 29.14 -14.53
CA PRO A 18 20.24 28.23 -13.69
C PRO A 18 18.73 28.24 -13.97
N ARG A 19 18.21 29.11 -14.85
CA ARG A 19 16.76 29.20 -15.12
C ARG A 19 16.24 27.95 -15.81
N LEU A 20 15.01 27.53 -15.46
CA LEU A 20 14.39 26.32 -15.99
C LEU A 20 14.30 26.30 -17.52
N LEU A 21 13.99 27.43 -18.17
CA LEU A 21 13.96 27.52 -19.64
C LEU A 21 15.35 27.24 -20.27
N SER A 22 16.43 27.66 -19.61
CA SER A 22 17.80 27.37 -20.07
C SER A 22 18.12 25.88 -19.90
N GLN A 23 17.80 25.32 -18.72
CA GLN A 23 17.98 23.89 -18.46
C GLN A 23 17.18 23.04 -19.46
N PHE A 24 15.91 23.40 -19.68
CA PHE A 24 15.02 22.76 -20.66
C PHE A 24 15.65 22.77 -22.05
N PHE A 25 16.15 23.93 -22.52
CA PHE A 25 16.72 24.05 -23.86
C PHE A 25 17.85 23.02 -24.11
N TYR A 26 18.73 22.81 -23.13
CA TYR A 26 19.84 21.86 -23.28
C TYR A 26 19.42 20.39 -23.07
N ALA A 27 18.47 20.12 -22.18
CA ALA A 27 17.91 18.77 -22.02
C ALA A 27 17.20 18.33 -23.29
N ASP A 28 16.40 19.22 -23.88
CA ASP A 28 15.66 18.99 -25.11
C ASP A 28 16.58 18.86 -26.34
N GLU A 29 17.66 19.66 -26.43
CA GLU A 29 18.71 19.50 -27.44
C GLU A 29 19.38 18.13 -27.34
N ARG A 30 19.63 17.63 -26.12
CA ARG A 30 20.21 16.30 -25.89
C ARG A 30 19.29 15.18 -26.37
N VAL A 31 17.99 15.26 -26.05
CA VAL A 31 17.00 14.29 -26.55
C VAL A 31 16.98 14.29 -28.08
N THR A 32 16.91 15.47 -28.72
CA THR A 32 16.94 15.56 -30.19
C THR A 32 18.24 15.02 -30.79
N GLN A 33 19.38 15.24 -30.14
CA GLN A 33 20.65 14.70 -30.58
C GLN A 33 20.65 13.17 -30.54
N VAL A 34 20.30 12.56 -29.40
CA VAL A 34 20.30 11.09 -29.24
C VAL A 34 19.32 10.44 -30.20
N VAL A 35 18.12 11.01 -30.40
CA VAL A 35 17.14 10.50 -31.39
C VAL A 35 17.71 10.54 -32.81
N THR A 36 18.44 11.60 -33.15
CA THR A 36 19.08 11.71 -34.48
C THR A 36 20.17 10.66 -34.64
N GLU A 37 20.99 10.43 -33.62
CA GLU A 37 22.02 9.39 -33.61
C GLU A 37 21.42 7.98 -33.77
N ILE A 38 20.31 7.68 -33.07
CA ILE A 38 19.57 6.42 -33.21
C ILE A 38 19.06 6.25 -34.64
N ASN A 39 18.46 7.28 -35.24
CA ASN A 39 17.91 7.20 -36.59
C ASN A 39 18.98 7.06 -37.68
N CYS A 40 20.22 7.45 -37.39
CA CYS A 40 21.36 7.27 -38.30
C CYS A 40 22.08 5.92 -38.11
N LEU A 41 21.72 5.14 -37.09
CA LEU A 41 22.35 3.87 -36.79
C LEU A 41 21.66 2.74 -37.57
N ASP A 42 22.47 1.87 -38.19
CA ASP A 42 21.99 0.60 -38.71
C ASP A 42 22.06 -0.47 -37.60
N VAL A 43 20.89 -0.82 -37.07
CA VAL A 43 20.74 -1.75 -35.92
C VAL A 43 21.28 -3.14 -36.23
N GLU A 44 21.28 -3.57 -37.50
CA GLU A 44 21.82 -4.87 -37.89
C GLU A 44 23.36 -4.91 -37.76
N THR A 45 24.01 -3.76 -37.89
CA THR A 45 25.48 -3.65 -37.88
C THR A 45 26.06 -3.43 -36.48
N ASP A 46 25.36 -2.72 -35.59
CA ASP A 46 25.83 -2.44 -34.23
C ASP A 46 24.69 -2.41 -33.19
N PRO A 47 24.19 -3.59 -32.77
CA PRO A 47 23.12 -3.68 -31.79
C PRO A 47 23.54 -3.20 -30.38
N GLN A 48 24.83 -3.23 -30.05
CA GLN A 48 25.31 -2.76 -28.74
C GLN A 48 25.27 -1.23 -28.65
N GLN A 49 25.66 -0.55 -29.72
CA GLN A 49 25.53 0.91 -29.80
C GLN A 49 24.06 1.34 -29.78
N TYR A 50 23.16 0.59 -30.42
CA TYR A 50 21.71 0.85 -30.35
C TYR A 50 21.20 0.82 -28.90
N LEU A 51 21.51 -0.23 -28.15
CA LEU A 51 21.10 -0.37 -26.74
C LEU A 51 21.69 0.75 -25.86
N THR A 52 22.93 1.16 -26.14
CA THR A 52 23.58 2.27 -25.42
C THR A 52 22.85 3.58 -25.68
N LEU A 53 22.55 3.89 -26.94
CA LEU A 53 21.81 5.09 -27.32
C LEU A 53 20.38 5.08 -26.79
N LEU A 54 19.71 3.92 -26.77
CA LEU A 54 18.37 3.77 -26.20
C LEU A 54 18.37 4.08 -24.69
N ASN A 55 19.37 3.59 -23.95
CA ASN A 55 19.52 3.93 -22.53
C ASN A 55 19.83 5.43 -22.33
N GLN A 56 20.67 6.02 -23.17
CA GLN A 56 20.93 7.46 -23.14
C GLN A 56 19.67 8.29 -23.46
N LEU A 57 18.83 7.81 -24.37
CA LEU A 57 17.56 8.43 -24.68
C LEU A 57 16.65 8.44 -23.45
N HIS A 58 16.48 7.30 -22.78
CA HIS A 58 15.66 7.19 -21.57
C HIS A 58 16.15 8.11 -20.45
N LEU A 59 17.46 8.19 -20.21
CA LEU A 59 18.03 9.10 -19.20
C LEU A 59 17.79 10.56 -19.58
N SER A 60 17.93 10.91 -20.86
CA SER A 60 17.71 12.27 -21.35
C SER A 60 16.23 12.67 -21.30
N GLN A 61 15.32 11.74 -21.59
CA GLN A 61 13.87 11.94 -21.46
C GLN A 61 13.45 12.12 -20.00
N ALA A 62 14.02 11.34 -19.08
CA ALA A 62 13.76 11.49 -17.64
C ALA A 62 14.19 12.88 -17.14
N GLU A 63 15.38 13.36 -17.53
CA GLU A 63 15.84 14.71 -17.20
C GLU A 63 14.92 15.79 -17.81
N LEU A 64 14.52 15.62 -19.08
CA LEU A 64 13.60 16.53 -19.76
C LEU A 64 12.25 16.62 -19.04
N LEU A 65 11.66 15.47 -18.68
CA LEU A 65 10.40 15.39 -17.94
C LEU A 65 10.50 16.05 -16.56
N ALA A 66 11.58 15.79 -15.82
CA ALA A 66 11.81 16.40 -14.51
C ALA A 66 11.87 17.95 -14.59
N ILE A 67 12.47 18.49 -15.65
CA ILE A 67 12.49 19.94 -15.88
C ILE A 67 11.09 20.45 -16.26
N ILE A 68 10.36 19.74 -17.12
CA ILE A 68 8.97 20.09 -17.47
C ILE A 68 8.09 20.10 -16.23
N GLU A 69 8.28 19.17 -15.30
CA GLU A 69 7.56 19.12 -14.02
C GLU A 69 7.83 20.34 -13.16
N GLN A 70 9.10 20.75 -13.01
CA GLN A 70 9.46 21.99 -12.31
C GLN A 70 8.84 23.22 -12.99
N ILE A 71 8.82 23.25 -14.33
CA ILE A 71 8.15 24.31 -15.09
C ILE A 71 6.64 24.30 -14.82
N MET A 72 5.99 23.13 -14.72
CA MET A 72 4.57 23.03 -14.38
C MET A 72 4.29 23.50 -12.95
N GLU A 73 5.19 23.24 -12.00
CA GLU A 73 5.08 23.74 -10.62
C GLU A 73 5.14 25.27 -10.56
N GLU A 74 5.99 25.91 -11.38
CA GLU A 74 6.05 27.37 -11.47
C GLU A 74 4.90 27.98 -12.29
N CYS A 75 4.49 27.35 -13.39
CA CYS A 75 3.56 27.91 -14.37
C CYS A 75 2.07 27.63 -14.07
N ILE A 76 1.76 26.43 -13.56
CA ILE A 76 0.38 25.94 -13.37
C ILE A 76 0.15 25.27 -11.99
N PRO A 77 0.60 25.86 -10.87
CA PRO A 77 0.57 25.20 -9.55
C PRO A 77 -0.84 24.80 -9.07
N LYS A 78 -1.89 25.51 -9.52
CA LYS A 78 -3.29 25.28 -9.10
C LYS A 78 -4.15 24.58 -10.16
N GLU A 79 -3.57 24.28 -11.31
CA GLU A 79 -4.30 23.73 -12.48
C GLU A 79 -3.78 22.36 -12.89
N ARG A 80 -2.97 21.74 -12.02
CA ARG A 80 -2.56 20.36 -12.16
C ARG A 80 -3.79 19.45 -12.05
N HIS A 81 -3.85 18.45 -12.91
CA HIS A 81 -4.86 17.40 -12.85
C HIS A 81 -4.66 16.57 -11.57
N GLY A 82 -5.76 16.34 -10.86
CA GLY A 82 -5.77 15.53 -9.64
C GLY A 82 -5.34 14.09 -9.93
N ARG A 83 -4.48 13.56 -9.05
CA ARG A 83 -3.94 12.19 -9.14
C ARG A 83 -4.34 11.33 -7.95
N ASP A 84 -5.51 11.62 -7.37
CA ASP A 84 -6.03 10.88 -6.20
C ASP A 84 -6.18 9.38 -6.48
N TYR A 85 -6.29 8.98 -7.75
CA TYR A 85 -6.30 7.58 -8.18
C TYR A 85 -5.01 6.83 -7.87
N VAL A 86 -3.87 7.52 -7.69
CA VAL A 86 -2.55 6.91 -7.41
C VAL A 86 -2.58 6.14 -6.08
N ILE A 87 -3.44 6.53 -5.13
CA ILE A 87 -3.63 5.79 -3.86
C ILE A 87 -4.18 4.37 -4.09
N LYS A 88 -4.81 4.12 -5.25
CA LYS A 88 -5.36 2.81 -5.62
C LYS A 88 -4.33 1.91 -6.29
N PHE A 89 -3.18 2.44 -6.66
CA PHE A 89 -2.13 1.65 -7.30
C PHE A 89 -1.39 0.82 -6.24
N PRO A 90 -0.95 -0.40 -6.58
CA PRO A 90 -0.07 -1.18 -5.71
C PRO A 90 1.18 -0.39 -5.33
N GLU A 91 1.63 -0.55 -4.09
CA GLU A 91 2.86 0.08 -3.59
C GLU A 91 4.07 -0.27 -4.47
N ASP A 92 4.11 -1.48 -5.04
CA ASP A 92 5.18 -1.95 -5.93
C ASP A 92 5.27 -1.17 -7.25
N LEU A 93 4.17 -0.53 -7.69
CA LEU A 93 4.16 0.32 -8.88
C LEU A 93 4.52 1.78 -8.58
N LEU A 94 4.50 2.18 -7.30
CA LEU A 94 4.87 3.52 -6.86
C LEU A 94 6.40 3.62 -6.74
N VAL A 95 7.09 3.38 -7.85
CA VAL A 95 8.56 3.48 -7.95
C VAL A 95 8.96 4.91 -8.29
N ASP A 96 10.13 5.34 -7.81
CA ASP A 96 10.81 6.52 -8.35
C ASP A 96 10.87 6.40 -9.88
N ASN A 97 10.44 7.43 -10.60
CA ASN A 97 10.33 7.48 -12.08
C ASN A 97 9.10 6.82 -12.72
N LEU A 98 7.98 6.58 -12.02
CA LEU A 98 6.73 6.10 -12.65
C LEU A 98 6.39 6.86 -13.94
N ARG A 99 6.52 8.19 -13.95
CA ARG A 99 6.26 9.03 -15.12
C ARG A 99 7.19 8.70 -16.30
N ASN A 100 8.47 8.46 -16.06
CA ASN A 100 9.37 8.04 -17.14
C ASN A 100 8.95 6.68 -17.72
N HIS A 101 8.54 5.74 -16.86
CA HIS A 101 8.01 4.46 -17.31
C HIS A 101 6.72 4.61 -18.13
N MET A 102 5.83 5.56 -17.77
CA MET A 102 4.64 5.85 -18.56
C MET A 102 5.00 6.43 -19.94
N LEU A 103 5.99 7.32 -20.02
CA LEU A 103 6.44 7.85 -21.31
C LEU A 103 7.01 6.73 -22.19
N PHE A 104 7.88 5.88 -21.63
CA PHE A 104 8.43 4.72 -22.33
C PHE A 104 7.33 3.76 -22.80
N ALA A 105 6.35 3.47 -21.95
CA ALA A 105 5.21 2.63 -22.30
C ALA A 105 4.40 3.22 -23.48
N ALA A 106 4.17 4.53 -23.50
CA ALA A 106 3.50 5.21 -24.61
C ALA A 106 4.30 5.08 -25.92
N GLU A 107 5.63 5.23 -25.87
CA GLU A 107 6.51 5.08 -27.04
C GLU A 107 6.50 3.65 -27.57
N CYS A 108 6.60 2.65 -26.70
CA CYS A 108 6.48 1.24 -27.08
C CYS A 108 5.13 0.92 -27.71
N LEU A 109 4.03 1.49 -27.19
CA LEU A 109 2.67 1.28 -27.74
C LEU A 109 2.56 1.82 -29.16
N MET A 110 3.22 2.95 -29.43
CA MET A 110 3.27 3.56 -30.75
C MET A 110 4.20 2.81 -31.71
N ALA A 111 5.32 2.31 -31.21
CA ALA A 111 6.26 1.49 -31.98
C ALA A 111 5.74 0.07 -32.26
N ARG A 112 4.62 -0.34 -31.62
CA ARG A 112 4.07 -1.71 -31.65
C ARG A 112 5.10 -2.76 -31.19
N THR A 113 6.01 -2.36 -30.33
CA THR A 113 6.94 -3.29 -29.67
C THR A 113 6.20 -4.06 -28.59
N TYR A 114 6.72 -5.24 -28.22
CA TYR A 114 6.10 -6.07 -27.19
C TYR A 114 6.02 -5.31 -25.86
N ILE A 115 4.83 -5.26 -25.29
CA ILE A 115 4.54 -4.77 -23.94
C ILE A 115 3.64 -5.82 -23.31
N ASP A 116 3.82 -6.07 -22.00
CA ASP A 116 2.96 -6.94 -21.19
C ASP A 116 1.55 -6.34 -21.00
N VAL A 117 0.83 -6.11 -22.09
CA VAL A 117 -0.53 -5.60 -22.13
C VAL A 117 -1.33 -6.45 -23.11
N GLU A 118 -2.53 -6.87 -22.69
CA GLU A 118 -3.42 -7.64 -23.56
C GLU A 118 -3.76 -6.86 -24.85
N GLU A 119 -3.96 -7.56 -25.96
CA GLU A 119 -4.19 -6.91 -27.26
C GLU A 119 -5.42 -5.98 -27.24
N ALA A 120 -6.49 -6.39 -26.55
CA ALA A 120 -7.70 -5.60 -26.36
C ALA A 120 -7.44 -4.29 -25.60
N ASP A 121 -6.51 -4.32 -24.65
CA ASP A 121 -6.09 -3.18 -23.84
C ASP A 121 -5.17 -2.26 -24.66
N GLY A 122 -4.26 -2.84 -25.45
CA GLY A 122 -3.44 -2.12 -26.40
C GLY A 122 -4.27 -1.32 -27.42
N VAL A 123 -5.42 -1.84 -27.89
CA VAL A 123 -6.34 -1.09 -28.77
C VAL A 123 -6.86 0.18 -28.10
N ARG A 124 -7.17 0.13 -26.80
CA ARG A 124 -7.68 1.28 -26.05
C ARG A 124 -6.59 2.28 -25.67
N LEU A 125 -5.38 1.80 -25.39
CA LEU A 125 -4.27 2.64 -24.91
C LEU A 125 -3.54 3.38 -26.04
N ARG A 126 -3.47 2.81 -27.24
CA ARG A 126 -2.80 3.46 -28.39
C ARG A 126 -3.26 4.88 -28.72
N PRO A 127 -4.57 5.22 -28.77
CA PRO A 127 -4.98 6.61 -28.99
C PRO A 127 -4.51 7.55 -27.86
N LEU A 128 -4.55 7.10 -26.60
CA LEU A 128 -4.08 7.88 -25.45
C LEU A 128 -2.56 8.10 -25.50
N ALA A 129 -1.79 7.06 -25.83
CA ALA A 129 -0.34 7.14 -26.02
C ALA A 129 0.02 8.13 -27.12
N LYS A 130 -0.70 8.09 -28.26
CA LYS A 130 -0.52 9.03 -29.36
C LYS A 130 -0.78 10.46 -28.93
N ASP A 131 -1.91 10.71 -28.26
CA ASP A 131 -2.29 12.05 -27.81
C ASP A 131 -1.28 12.61 -26.80
N LEU A 132 -0.81 11.77 -25.86
CA LEU A 132 0.23 12.13 -24.89
C LEU A 132 1.53 12.55 -25.58
N LEU A 133 2.05 11.73 -26.49
CA LEU A 133 3.31 12.00 -27.20
C LEU A 133 3.19 13.23 -28.11
N CYS A 134 2.06 13.40 -28.80
CA CYS A 134 1.79 14.61 -29.57
C CYS A 134 1.76 15.86 -28.67
N SER A 135 1.14 15.77 -27.49
CA SER A 135 1.09 16.89 -26.54
C SER A 135 2.47 17.22 -25.98
N LEU A 136 3.32 16.21 -25.72
CA LEU A 136 4.71 16.43 -25.30
C LEU A 136 5.50 17.19 -26.37
N GLU A 137 5.34 16.83 -27.65
CA GLU A 137 6.03 17.54 -28.73
C GLU A 137 5.58 19.00 -28.85
N VAL A 138 4.29 19.28 -28.64
CA VAL A 138 3.77 20.65 -28.57
C VAL A 138 4.42 21.42 -27.42
N VAL A 139 4.47 20.84 -26.21
CA VAL A 139 5.14 21.44 -25.04
C VAL A 139 6.61 21.74 -25.34
N ARG A 140 7.32 20.79 -25.97
CA ARG A 140 8.73 20.96 -26.33
C ARG A 140 8.92 22.13 -27.29
N MET A 141 8.08 22.21 -28.33
CA MET A 141 8.12 23.28 -29.32
C MET A 141 7.95 24.67 -28.67
N VAL A 142 6.90 24.85 -27.86
CA VAL A 142 6.59 26.17 -27.27
C VAL A 142 7.61 26.61 -26.22
N LEU A 143 8.13 25.67 -25.41
CA LEU A 143 9.18 25.97 -24.43
C LEU A 143 10.51 26.30 -25.11
N ARG A 144 10.88 25.57 -26.18
CA ARG A 144 12.07 25.85 -26.98
C ARG A 144 11.99 27.23 -27.63
N GLU A 145 10.82 27.61 -28.17
CA GLU A 145 10.60 28.93 -28.75
C GLU A 145 10.75 30.05 -27.72
N GLN A 146 10.17 29.91 -26.52
CA GLN A 146 10.33 30.93 -25.48
C GLN A 146 11.78 31.03 -24.98
N SER A 147 12.48 29.90 -24.87
CA SER A 147 13.90 29.86 -24.46
C SER A 147 14.82 30.66 -25.39
N LEU A 148 14.43 30.82 -26.66
CA LEU A 148 15.18 31.57 -27.67
C LEU A 148 14.73 33.03 -27.85
N ASN A 149 13.53 33.42 -27.39
CA ASN A 149 12.99 34.72 -27.73
C ASN A 149 13.21 35.77 -26.63
N GLN A 150 12.85 35.51 -25.37
CA GLN A 150 13.19 36.37 -24.21
C GLN A 150 13.03 35.61 -22.88
N PRO A 151 13.89 35.87 -21.88
CA PRO A 151 13.60 35.46 -20.51
C PRO A 151 12.50 36.34 -19.92
N GLY A 152 11.34 35.74 -19.63
CA GLY A 152 10.18 36.42 -19.07
C GLY A 152 9.18 35.40 -18.48
N PRO A 153 8.03 35.86 -17.95
CA PRO A 153 7.00 34.95 -17.45
C PRO A 153 6.50 34.02 -18.55
N TYR A 154 6.07 32.81 -18.20
CA TYR A 154 5.54 31.84 -19.15
C TYR A 154 4.33 32.39 -19.91
N SER A 155 4.32 32.21 -21.23
CA SER A 155 3.21 32.68 -22.06
C SER A 155 1.93 31.87 -21.84
N GLU A 156 0.77 32.45 -22.15
CA GLU A 156 -0.52 31.73 -22.08
C GLU A 156 -0.56 30.51 -23.03
N THR A 157 0.21 30.54 -24.12
CA THR A 157 0.35 29.39 -25.03
C THR A 157 1.06 28.23 -24.35
N ILE A 158 2.13 28.50 -23.58
CA ILE A 158 2.84 27.49 -22.80
C ILE A 158 1.95 26.95 -21.69
N ARG A 159 1.28 27.85 -20.97
CA ARG A 159 0.35 27.49 -19.90
C ARG A 159 -0.72 26.51 -20.38
N ARG A 160 -1.39 26.81 -21.50
CA ARG A 160 -2.38 25.90 -22.12
C ARG A 160 -1.78 24.57 -22.58
N ALA A 161 -0.58 24.59 -23.17
CA ALA A 161 0.11 23.37 -23.59
C ALA A 161 0.46 22.46 -22.41
N LEU A 162 0.95 23.03 -21.31
CA LEU A 162 1.29 22.31 -20.08
C LEU A 162 0.06 21.72 -19.40
N ILE A 163 -1.05 22.46 -19.32
CA ILE A 163 -2.32 21.93 -18.77
C ILE A 163 -2.79 20.74 -19.61
N ARG A 164 -2.79 20.88 -20.94
CA ARG A 164 -3.22 19.80 -21.83
C ARG A 164 -2.35 18.56 -21.68
N PHE A 165 -1.03 18.75 -21.59
CA PHE A 165 -0.08 17.67 -21.36
C PHE A 165 -0.32 16.98 -20.01
N ASP A 166 -0.49 17.73 -18.92
CA ASP A 166 -0.69 17.16 -17.57
C ASP A 166 -1.98 16.32 -17.48
N VAL A 167 -3.06 16.77 -18.12
CA VAL A 167 -4.33 16.02 -18.24
C VAL A 167 -4.13 14.72 -19.01
N LEU A 168 -3.57 14.78 -20.22
CA LEU A 168 -3.35 13.61 -21.07
C LEU A 168 -2.40 12.60 -20.42
N PHE A 169 -1.39 13.09 -19.70
CA PHE A 169 -0.49 12.24 -18.94
C PHE A 169 -1.22 11.50 -17.83
N ALA A 170 -2.06 12.18 -17.06
CA ALA A 170 -2.85 11.57 -15.99
C ALA A 170 -3.85 10.53 -16.53
N GLU A 171 -4.52 10.85 -17.65
CA GLU A 171 -5.44 9.92 -18.32
C GLU A 171 -4.71 8.65 -18.81
N PHE A 172 -3.56 8.81 -19.45
CA PHE A 172 -2.75 7.67 -19.91
C PHE A 172 -2.23 6.85 -18.72
N GLU A 173 -1.69 7.49 -17.69
CA GLU A 173 -1.17 6.85 -16.47
C GLU A 173 -2.25 5.98 -15.79
N LEU A 174 -3.45 6.54 -15.57
CA LEU A 174 -4.56 5.79 -15.00
C LEU A 174 -4.98 4.61 -15.87
N SER A 175 -5.15 4.83 -17.17
CA SER A 175 -5.60 3.80 -18.10
C SER A 175 -4.58 2.66 -18.22
N TYR A 176 -3.29 3.00 -18.33
CA TYR A 176 -2.20 2.04 -18.46
C TYR A 176 -2.07 1.17 -17.22
N VAL A 177 -2.03 1.78 -16.02
CA VAL A 177 -1.92 1.02 -14.76
C VAL A 177 -3.16 0.16 -14.52
N SER A 178 -4.35 0.64 -14.89
CA SER A 178 -5.59 -0.14 -14.78
C SER A 178 -5.64 -1.35 -15.72
N SER A 179 -4.85 -1.35 -16.79
CA SER A 179 -4.68 -2.49 -17.69
C SER A 179 -3.66 -3.51 -17.17
N LEU A 180 -2.70 -3.08 -16.35
CA LEU A 180 -1.70 -3.97 -15.75
C LEU A 180 -2.17 -4.58 -14.42
N VAL A 181 -3.00 -3.85 -13.69
CA VAL A 181 -3.47 -4.23 -12.36
C VAL A 181 -4.96 -3.95 -12.21
N SER A 182 -5.65 -4.88 -11.55
CA SER A 182 -7.03 -4.66 -11.08
C SER A 182 -7.06 -3.49 -10.07
N VAL A 183 -7.37 -2.29 -10.58
CA VAL A 183 -7.67 -1.13 -9.77
C VAL A 183 -9.05 -1.33 -9.16
N LYS A 184 -9.13 -1.36 -7.83
CA LYS A 184 -10.38 -1.62 -7.11
C LYS A 184 -11.40 -0.51 -7.35
N SER A 185 -12.65 -0.90 -7.59
CA SER A 185 -13.77 0.04 -7.62
C SER A 185 -13.99 0.64 -6.21
N PRO A 186 -14.67 1.79 -6.10
CA PRO A 186 -15.07 2.33 -4.80
C PRO A 186 -15.81 1.30 -3.93
N GLU A 187 -16.72 0.53 -4.54
CA GLU A 187 -17.50 -0.52 -3.87
C GLU A 187 -16.61 -1.66 -3.37
N GLU A 188 -15.60 -2.09 -4.15
CA GLU A 188 -14.63 -3.09 -3.73
C GLU A 188 -13.78 -2.60 -2.55
N ILE A 189 -13.41 -1.32 -2.53
CA ILE A 189 -12.69 -0.70 -1.41
C ILE A 189 -13.59 -0.69 -0.15
N TYR A 190 -14.86 -0.28 -0.27
CA TYR A 190 -15.79 -0.30 0.85
C TYR A 190 -15.99 -1.73 1.41
N ARG A 191 -16.19 -2.72 0.55
CA ARG A 191 -16.31 -4.13 0.95
C ARG A 191 -15.05 -4.63 1.67
N GLN A 192 -13.87 -4.22 1.21
CA GLN A 192 -12.63 -4.56 1.89
C GLN A 192 -12.52 -3.87 3.26
N GLN A 193 -12.96 -2.62 3.38
CA GLN A 193 -12.97 -1.90 4.66
C GLN A 193 -13.92 -2.56 5.67
N GLU A 194 -15.08 -3.06 5.25
CA GLU A 194 -15.96 -3.85 6.14
C GLU A 194 -15.24 -5.09 6.68
N ILE A 195 -14.41 -5.76 5.87
CA ILE A 195 -13.58 -6.89 6.30
C ILE A 195 -12.49 -6.44 7.28
N VAL A 196 -11.83 -5.30 7.03
CA VAL A 196 -10.86 -4.72 7.97
C VAL A 196 -11.52 -4.46 9.32
N VAL A 197 -12.71 -3.87 9.34
CA VAL A 197 -13.47 -3.62 10.58
C VAL A 197 -13.76 -4.94 11.30
N LEU A 198 -14.26 -5.96 10.60
CA LEU A 198 -14.48 -7.28 11.19
C LEU A 198 -13.20 -7.86 11.81
N PHE A 199 -12.06 -7.74 11.13
CA PHE A 199 -10.79 -8.24 11.63
C PHE A 199 -10.30 -7.45 12.85
N CYS A 200 -10.42 -6.11 12.85
CA CYS A 200 -10.11 -5.28 14.01
C CYS A 200 -10.96 -5.65 15.23
N GLU A 201 -12.27 -5.79 15.04
CA GLU A 201 -13.22 -6.22 16.07
C GLU A 201 -12.89 -7.61 16.61
N THR A 202 -12.51 -8.53 15.72
CA THR A 202 -12.06 -9.88 16.07
C THR A 202 -10.79 -9.84 16.91
N VAL A 203 -9.80 -9.04 16.54
CA VAL A 203 -8.55 -8.88 17.29
C VAL A 203 -8.81 -8.25 18.65
N ALA A 204 -9.61 -7.20 18.72
CA ALA A 204 -9.99 -6.55 19.99
C ALA A 204 -10.68 -7.53 20.95
N ARG A 205 -11.61 -8.35 20.44
CA ARG A 205 -12.24 -9.42 21.21
C ARG A 205 -11.21 -10.47 21.66
N ALA A 206 -10.32 -10.90 20.78
CA ALA A 206 -9.32 -11.92 21.08
C ALA A 206 -8.33 -11.44 22.16
N LEU A 207 -7.91 -10.17 22.13
CA LEU A 207 -7.13 -9.54 23.19
C LEU A 207 -7.89 -9.53 24.52
N LYS A 208 -9.16 -9.12 24.51
CA LYS A 208 -10.01 -9.09 25.72
C LYS A 208 -10.23 -10.48 26.35
N LEU A 209 -10.30 -11.51 25.52
CA LEU A 209 -10.45 -12.91 25.97
C LEU A 209 -9.10 -13.57 26.32
N GLY A 210 -7.98 -12.88 26.10
CA GLY A 210 -6.63 -13.42 26.33
C GLY A 210 -6.22 -14.51 25.33
N TYR A 211 -6.84 -14.55 24.16
CA TYR A 211 -6.47 -15.46 23.06
C TYR A 211 -5.22 -14.98 22.32
N LEU A 212 -5.10 -13.67 22.18
CA LEU A 212 -3.93 -12.98 21.63
C LEU A 212 -3.36 -12.05 22.69
N THR A 213 -2.07 -11.74 22.62
CA THR A 213 -1.44 -10.69 23.44
C THR A 213 -1.05 -9.51 22.55
N GLN A 214 -0.91 -8.32 23.15
CA GLN A 214 -0.46 -7.14 22.42
C GLN A 214 0.96 -7.33 21.87
N GLU A 215 1.82 -8.03 22.62
CA GLU A 215 3.18 -8.38 22.16
C GLU A 215 3.18 -9.18 20.85
N MET A 216 2.21 -10.10 20.67
CA MET A 216 2.10 -10.84 19.41
C MET A 216 1.77 -9.91 18.25
N ILE A 217 0.89 -8.93 18.47
CA ILE A 217 0.48 -7.96 17.46
C ILE A 217 1.63 -7.02 17.11
N ASP A 218 2.28 -6.44 18.11
CA ASP A 218 3.39 -5.49 17.95
C ASP A 218 4.63 -6.16 17.35
N GLY A 219 4.86 -7.43 17.69
CA GLY A 219 5.93 -8.27 17.15
C GLY A 219 5.65 -8.83 15.76
N TYR A 220 4.46 -8.60 15.20
CA TYR A 220 4.02 -9.17 13.91
C TYR A 220 4.22 -10.69 13.85
N GLU A 221 3.81 -11.41 14.89
CA GLU A 221 4.02 -12.86 15.01
C GLU A 221 3.42 -13.62 13.80
N PRO A 222 4.19 -14.50 13.12
CA PRO A 222 3.75 -15.14 11.86
C PRO A 222 2.45 -15.93 11.98
N GLN A 223 2.19 -16.54 13.13
CA GLN A 223 0.96 -17.30 13.41
C GLN A 223 -0.32 -16.47 13.26
N LEU A 224 -0.24 -15.14 13.46
CA LEU A 224 -1.39 -14.24 13.32
C LEU A 224 -1.97 -14.24 11.90
N MET A 225 -1.17 -14.59 10.89
CA MET A 225 -1.64 -14.73 9.50
C MET A 225 -2.67 -15.84 9.34
N PHE A 226 -2.64 -16.86 10.20
CA PHE A 226 -3.58 -17.98 10.21
C PHE A 226 -4.68 -17.79 11.24
N THR A 227 -4.29 -17.35 12.44
CA THR A 227 -5.20 -17.24 13.58
C THR A 227 -6.27 -16.17 13.38
N ILE A 228 -5.89 -14.97 12.89
CA ILE A 228 -6.83 -13.85 12.74
C ILE A 228 -7.92 -14.18 11.72
N PRO A 229 -7.62 -14.65 10.49
CA PRO A 229 -8.67 -14.97 9.52
C PRO A 229 -9.64 -16.04 10.02
N ARG A 230 -9.14 -17.08 10.70
CA ARG A 230 -10.01 -18.16 11.22
C ARG A 230 -10.93 -17.67 12.34
N LEU A 231 -10.41 -16.88 13.28
CA LEU A 231 -11.24 -16.22 14.30
C LEU A 231 -12.23 -15.23 13.69
N ALA A 232 -11.86 -14.54 12.61
CA ALA A 232 -12.71 -13.58 11.93
C ALA A 232 -13.89 -14.26 11.23
N ILE A 233 -13.69 -15.47 10.68
CA ILE A 233 -14.79 -16.29 10.14
C ILE A 233 -15.79 -16.64 11.25
N ILE A 234 -15.32 -17.09 12.41
CA ILE A 234 -16.20 -17.38 13.56
C ILE A 234 -16.95 -16.12 14.00
N SER A 235 -16.22 -15.02 14.19
CA SER A 235 -16.78 -13.76 14.68
C SER A 235 -17.77 -13.15 13.69
N GLY A 236 -17.49 -13.18 12.39
CA GLY A 236 -18.38 -12.63 11.37
C GLY A 236 -19.65 -13.45 11.15
N LEU A 237 -19.59 -14.77 11.32
CA LEU A 237 -20.78 -15.63 11.16
C LEU A 237 -21.69 -15.67 12.40
N LEU A 238 -21.13 -15.47 13.60
CA LEU A 238 -21.85 -15.65 14.86
C LEU A 238 -22.05 -14.36 15.66
N ILE A 239 -21.05 -13.49 15.73
CA ILE A 239 -21.01 -12.32 16.63
C ILE A 239 -21.45 -11.05 15.90
N TYR A 240 -21.00 -10.88 14.65
CA TYR A 240 -21.28 -9.72 13.82
C TYR A 240 -22.07 -10.11 12.55
N PRO A 241 -23.31 -10.65 12.70
CA PRO A 241 -24.07 -11.23 11.58
C PRO A 241 -24.48 -10.19 10.52
N ASP A 242 -24.51 -8.91 10.87
CA ASP A 242 -24.81 -7.81 9.95
C ASP A 242 -23.60 -7.31 9.16
N GLY A 243 -22.40 -7.83 9.47
CA GLY A 243 -21.12 -7.43 8.89
C GLY A 243 -20.83 -8.01 7.49
N PRO A 244 -19.55 -8.08 7.08
CA PRO A 244 -19.16 -8.50 5.73
C PRO A 244 -19.44 -9.98 5.42
N LEU A 245 -19.71 -10.80 6.44
CA LEU A 245 -20.12 -12.21 6.31
C LEU A 245 -21.64 -12.39 6.51
N ASN A 246 -22.45 -11.35 6.27
CA ASN A 246 -23.90 -11.45 6.28
C ASN A 246 -24.40 -12.32 5.12
N LEU A 247 -24.74 -13.58 5.43
CA LEU A 247 -25.24 -14.57 4.49
C LEU A 247 -26.75 -14.50 4.25
N GLU A 248 -27.42 -13.43 4.67
CA GLU A 248 -28.77 -13.08 4.22
C GLU A 248 -28.72 -12.26 2.92
N ARG A 249 -27.58 -11.64 2.63
CA ARG A 249 -27.29 -10.95 1.36
C ARG A 249 -26.97 -11.97 0.27
N ARG A 250 -27.18 -11.60 -1.00
CA ARG A 250 -26.86 -12.50 -2.12
C ARG A 250 -25.33 -12.71 -2.27
N PRO A 251 -24.86 -13.80 -2.89
CA PRO A 251 -23.42 -14.04 -3.09
C PRO A 251 -22.69 -12.90 -3.85
N GLU A 252 -23.38 -12.19 -4.73
CA GLU A 252 -22.86 -11.03 -5.47
C GLU A 252 -22.75 -9.77 -4.58
N GLU A 253 -23.53 -9.75 -3.49
CA GLU A 253 -23.61 -8.66 -2.52
C GLU A 253 -22.59 -8.79 -1.37
N ILE A 254 -21.80 -9.86 -1.35
CA ILE A 254 -20.68 -10.03 -0.41
C ILE A 254 -19.32 -9.85 -1.12
N SER A 255 -18.24 -9.63 -0.35
CA SER A 255 -16.91 -9.41 -0.94
C SER A 255 -16.47 -10.57 -1.82
N ARG A 256 -15.80 -10.27 -2.94
CA ARG A 256 -15.20 -11.27 -3.86
C ARG A 256 -14.28 -12.26 -3.16
N VAL A 257 -13.70 -11.84 -2.03
CA VAL A 257 -12.83 -12.66 -1.17
C VAL A 257 -13.61 -13.81 -0.52
N PHE A 258 -14.88 -13.60 -0.15
CA PHE A 258 -15.71 -14.59 0.56
C PHE A 258 -16.82 -15.21 -0.31
N SER A 259 -17.20 -14.56 -1.42
CA SER A 259 -18.23 -15.04 -2.36
C SER A 259 -18.04 -16.49 -2.83
N PRO A 260 -16.81 -16.96 -3.18
CA PRO A 260 -16.57 -18.35 -3.57
C PRO A 260 -16.92 -19.38 -2.48
N PHE A 261 -16.92 -18.96 -1.20
CA PHE A 261 -17.15 -19.82 -0.05
C PHE A 261 -18.57 -19.73 0.51
N TYR A 262 -19.48 -18.99 -0.14
CA TYR A 262 -20.81 -18.66 0.40
C TYR A 262 -21.58 -19.88 0.94
N VAL A 263 -21.64 -20.97 0.16
CA VAL A 263 -22.35 -22.20 0.55
C VAL A 263 -21.70 -22.87 1.76
N LEU A 264 -20.36 -22.90 1.81
CA LEU A 264 -19.61 -23.49 2.90
C LEU A 264 -19.74 -22.64 4.17
N LEU A 265 -19.62 -21.31 4.07
CA LEU A 265 -19.83 -20.37 5.17
C LEU A 265 -21.24 -20.50 5.76
N ARG A 266 -22.26 -20.75 4.93
CA ARG A 266 -23.63 -21.00 5.41
C ARG A 266 -23.72 -22.26 6.26
N LYS A 267 -23.12 -23.37 5.79
CA LYS A 267 -23.03 -24.62 6.56
C LYS A 267 -22.27 -24.42 7.89
N ILE A 268 -21.13 -23.72 7.85
CA ILE A 268 -20.35 -23.39 9.06
C ILE A 268 -21.21 -22.59 10.05
N ARG A 269 -21.91 -21.55 9.58
CA ARG A 269 -22.79 -20.71 10.41
C ARG A 269 -23.87 -21.54 11.11
N ASP A 270 -24.55 -22.40 10.36
CA ASP A 270 -25.65 -23.20 10.89
C ASP A 270 -25.15 -24.16 11.98
N LEU A 271 -23.94 -24.71 11.83
CA LEU A 271 -23.27 -25.52 12.85
C LEU A 271 -22.80 -24.69 14.06
N LEU A 272 -22.25 -23.49 13.85
CA LEU A 272 -21.83 -22.60 14.93
C LEU A 272 -23.01 -22.20 15.84
N ARG A 273 -24.21 -21.99 15.26
CA ARG A 273 -25.42 -21.63 16.01
C ARG A 273 -25.92 -22.75 16.94
N VAL A 274 -25.58 -24.00 16.66
CA VAL A 274 -25.99 -25.16 17.48
C VAL A 274 -24.97 -25.54 18.56
N LEU A 275 -23.85 -24.83 18.66
CA LEU A 275 -22.86 -25.04 19.72
C LEU A 275 -23.33 -24.48 21.07
N SER A 276 -22.84 -25.06 22.17
CA SER A 276 -22.86 -24.42 23.50
C SER A 276 -21.72 -23.39 23.62
N LYS A 277 -21.72 -22.59 24.69
CA LYS A 277 -20.63 -21.65 24.96
C LYS A 277 -19.30 -22.39 25.22
N GLU A 278 -19.34 -23.51 25.92
CA GLU A 278 -18.17 -24.35 26.20
C GLU A 278 -17.63 -25.01 24.93
N GLU A 279 -18.52 -25.50 24.06
CA GLU A 279 -18.14 -26.09 22.77
C GLU A 279 -17.53 -25.05 21.83
N LEU A 280 -18.09 -23.84 21.80
CA LEU A 280 -17.54 -22.72 21.03
C LEU A 280 -16.15 -22.33 21.55
N TYR A 281 -15.97 -22.26 22.87
CA TYR A 281 -14.66 -21.97 23.48
C TYR A 281 -13.61 -23.03 23.11
N LYS A 282 -13.98 -24.32 23.08
CA LYS A 282 -13.10 -25.39 22.62
C LYS A 282 -12.71 -25.21 21.14
N LEU A 283 -13.67 -24.89 20.28
CA LEU A 283 -13.42 -24.62 18.86
C LEU A 283 -12.47 -23.44 18.67
N GLU A 284 -12.72 -22.32 19.35
CA GLU A 284 -11.88 -21.13 19.30
C GLU A 284 -10.44 -21.46 19.71
N LYS A 285 -10.24 -22.21 20.81
CA LYS A 285 -8.91 -22.67 21.20
C LYS A 285 -8.21 -23.56 20.16
N ARG A 286 -8.96 -24.45 19.51
CA ARG A 286 -8.43 -25.34 18.47
C ARG A 286 -7.98 -24.55 17.22
N VAL A 287 -8.67 -23.46 16.93
CA VAL A 287 -8.32 -22.55 15.83
C VAL A 287 -7.04 -21.73 16.12
N LEU A 288 -6.73 -21.46 17.40
CA LEU A 288 -5.50 -20.76 17.82
C LEU A 288 -4.25 -21.65 17.74
N ASN A 289 -4.35 -22.90 18.21
CA ASN A 289 -3.20 -23.80 18.35
C ASN A 289 -3.07 -24.72 17.12
N GLU A 290 -2.29 -24.31 16.13
CA GLU A 290 -1.98 -25.19 14.97
C GLU A 290 -1.17 -26.44 15.33
N CYS A 291 -0.59 -26.52 16.54
CA CYS A 291 0.40 -27.54 16.86
C CYS A 291 0.26 -28.09 18.29
N ALA A 292 -0.57 -29.12 18.45
CA ALA A 292 -0.34 -30.25 19.37
C ALA A 292 -1.57 -31.17 19.32
N THR A 293 -1.32 -32.47 19.16
CA THR A 293 -2.29 -33.58 19.28
C THR A 293 -3.42 -33.63 18.25
N ASP A 294 -3.15 -34.20 17.07
CA ASP A 294 -4.06 -35.19 16.46
C ASP A 294 -3.44 -35.96 15.28
N SER A 295 -2.11 -36.14 15.28
CA SER A 295 -1.44 -37.06 14.35
C SER A 295 -1.69 -38.55 14.68
N GLN A 296 -2.62 -38.88 15.58
CA GLN A 296 -2.82 -40.25 16.09
C GLN A 296 -4.26 -40.78 16.10
N LEU A 297 -5.25 -40.08 15.51
CA LEU A 297 -6.62 -40.62 15.38
C LEU A 297 -7.06 -40.89 13.93
N CYS A 298 -6.18 -40.70 12.94
CA CYS A 298 -6.45 -41.07 11.55
C CYS A 298 -6.15 -42.56 11.29
N SER A 299 -7.02 -43.46 11.76
CA SER A 299 -7.04 -44.85 11.28
C SER A 299 -8.43 -45.48 11.16
N ASP A 300 -9.52 -44.71 11.05
CA ASP A 300 -10.83 -45.27 10.69
C ASP A 300 -11.54 -44.36 9.67
N ARG A 301 -11.16 -44.55 8.40
CA ARG A 301 -11.86 -44.01 7.24
C ARG A 301 -13.04 -44.92 6.91
N ASP A 302 -14.12 -44.82 7.66
CA ASP A 302 -15.44 -45.29 7.22
C ASP A 302 -16.53 -44.44 7.89
N SER A 303 -16.94 -43.38 7.19
CA SER A 303 -18.16 -42.63 7.49
C SER A 303 -18.72 -42.11 6.16
N PRO A 304 -19.97 -42.44 5.79
CA PRO A 304 -20.47 -42.33 4.43
C PRO A 304 -20.58 -40.88 3.88
N ASP A 305 -20.52 -39.85 4.73
CA ASP A 305 -20.65 -38.44 4.30
C ASP A 305 -19.31 -37.73 4.01
N PHE A 306 -18.17 -38.34 4.35
CA PHE A 306 -16.86 -37.72 4.07
C PHE A 306 -16.53 -37.71 2.57
N GLN A 307 -17.07 -38.66 1.80
CA GLN A 307 -16.92 -38.67 0.34
C GLN A 307 -17.70 -37.55 -0.34
N GLY A 308 -18.84 -37.10 0.20
CA GLY A 308 -19.56 -35.94 -0.34
C GLY A 308 -18.84 -34.61 -0.11
N PHE A 309 -18.20 -34.45 1.05
CA PHE A 309 -17.49 -33.23 1.44
C PHE A 309 -16.07 -33.13 0.84
N ALA A 310 -15.35 -34.25 0.72
CA ALA A 310 -14.01 -34.28 0.12
C ALA A 310 -14.05 -34.22 -1.41
N THR A 311 -15.08 -34.78 -2.07
CA THR A 311 -15.20 -34.74 -3.55
C THR A 311 -15.62 -33.36 -4.05
N GLN A 312 -16.24 -32.53 -3.22
CA GLN A 312 -16.39 -31.10 -3.53
C GLN A 312 -15.06 -30.34 -3.39
N CYS A 313 -14.13 -30.76 -2.52
CA CYS A 313 -12.81 -30.12 -2.43
C CYS A 313 -11.86 -30.48 -3.60
N ALA A 314 -12.26 -31.37 -4.50
CA ALA A 314 -11.64 -31.51 -5.82
C ALA A 314 -12.31 -30.52 -6.79
N PHE A 315 -12.02 -29.23 -6.65
CA PHE A 315 -12.57 -28.22 -7.56
C PHE A 315 -11.72 -28.08 -8.83
N PRO A 316 -12.34 -28.08 -10.02
CA PRO A 316 -11.66 -27.85 -11.28
C PRO A 316 -11.12 -26.42 -11.36
N SER A 317 -9.97 -26.29 -12.02
CA SER A 317 -9.38 -25.02 -12.46
C SER A 317 -10.44 -24.10 -13.07
N VAL A 318 -10.54 -22.89 -12.52
CA VAL A 318 -11.49 -21.84 -12.87
C VAL A 318 -11.60 -21.69 -14.39
N SER A 319 -12.76 -22.01 -14.95
CA SER A 319 -13.12 -21.70 -16.34
C SER A 319 -14.64 -21.71 -16.55
N ARG A 320 -15.23 -20.51 -16.59
CA ARG A 320 -16.49 -20.11 -17.28
C ARG A 320 -17.88 -20.44 -16.63
N PRO A 321 -18.93 -19.68 -17.01
CA PRO A 321 -19.91 -19.13 -16.06
C PRO A 321 -21.33 -19.73 -16.11
N PHE A 322 -22.04 -19.48 -15.01
CA PHE A 322 -23.49 -19.32 -14.80
C PHE A 322 -24.46 -20.30 -15.49
N GLY A 323 -25.06 -21.18 -14.69
CA GLY A 323 -26.37 -21.78 -14.91
C GLY A 323 -27.32 -21.36 -13.79
N GLN A 324 -28.45 -20.78 -14.15
CA GLN A 324 -29.52 -20.34 -13.25
C GLN A 324 -30.26 -21.53 -12.63
N GLU A 325 -30.48 -21.51 -11.32
CA GLU A 325 -31.63 -22.18 -10.73
C GLU A 325 -32.39 -21.17 -9.85
N SER A 326 -33.66 -21.01 -10.21
CA SER A 326 -34.65 -20.17 -9.55
C SER A 326 -35.15 -20.84 -8.29
N ASP A 327 -35.22 -20.10 -7.18
CA ASP A 327 -36.15 -20.48 -6.12
C ASP A 327 -36.88 -19.27 -5.54
N SER A 328 -38.20 -19.44 -5.47
CA SER A 328 -39.20 -18.41 -5.23
C SER A 328 -39.31 -18.01 -3.77
N ALA A 329 -39.56 -16.72 -3.57
CA ALA A 329 -39.65 -16.04 -2.29
C ALA A 329 -40.79 -16.51 -1.37
N GLN A 330 -40.54 -16.47 -0.05
CA GLN A 330 -41.52 -15.90 0.87
C GLN A 330 -40.87 -15.33 2.14
N ARG A 331 -41.56 -14.32 2.67
CA ARG A 331 -41.08 -13.19 3.49
C ARG A 331 -41.52 -13.41 4.94
N GLY A 332 -40.68 -13.08 5.92
CA GLY A 332 -41.09 -13.04 7.32
C GLY A 332 -39.97 -12.65 8.27
N MET A 333 -40.15 -11.56 9.01
CA MET A 333 -39.27 -11.10 10.09
C MET A 333 -39.30 -12.06 11.28
N PHE A 334 -38.13 -12.53 11.74
CA PHE A 334 -37.73 -12.71 13.14
C PHE A 334 -36.30 -13.26 13.17
N MET A 335 -35.49 -12.92 14.18
CA MET A 335 -34.22 -13.60 14.42
C MET A 335 -34.52 -15.03 14.90
N ASP A 336 -34.52 -16.00 13.97
CA ASP A 336 -34.78 -17.40 14.30
C ASP A 336 -33.58 -18.00 15.06
N VAL A 337 -33.75 -18.15 16.37
CA VAL A 337 -33.08 -19.20 17.14
C VAL A 337 -33.51 -20.52 16.51
N PRO A 338 -32.60 -21.43 16.11
CA PRO A 338 -33.00 -22.69 15.51
C PRO A 338 -33.97 -23.41 16.45
N GLN A 339 -35.16 -23.73 15.94
CA GLN A 339 -36.16 -24.49 16.70
C GLN A 339 -35.48 -25.76 17.25
N ASN A 340 -35.81 -26.16 18.48
CA ASN A 340 -35.13 -27.25 19.19
C ASN A 340 -35.00 -28.54 18.34
N SER A 341 -35.99 -28.83 17.47
CA SER A 341 -35.95 -29.95 16.52
C SER A 341 -34.79 -29.84 15.53
N GLN A 342 -34.61 -28.67 14.92
CA GLN A 342 -33.57 -28.42 13.92
C GLN A 342 -32.16 -28.45 14.54
N ARG A 343 -32.02 -28.00 15.79
CA ARG A 343 -30.78 -28.10 16.57
C ARG A 343 -30.40 -29.55 16.85
N LEU A 344 -31.38 -30.40 17.18
CA LEU A 344 -31.18 -31.84 17.41
C LEU A 344 -30.86 -32.57 16.11
N GLU A 345 -31.56 -32.27 15.02
CA GLU A 345 -31.32 -32.88 13.70
C GLU A 345 -29.93 -32.58 13.14
N LEU A 346 -29.46 -31.33 13.25
CA LEU A 346 -28.11 -30.96 12.82
C LEU A 346 -27.03 -31.65 13.64
N ARG A 347 -27.22 -31.74 14.96
CA ARG A 347 -26.27 -32.42 15.85
C ARG A 347 -26.26 -33.94 15.65
N ALA A 348 -27.40 -34.54 15.30
CA ALA A 348 -27.52 -35.97 15.05
C ALA A 348 -26.75 -36.45 13.80
N ARG A 349 -26.35 -35.56 12.89
CA ARG A 349 -25.51 -35.89 11.72
C ARG A 349 -24.07 -36.23 12.08
N TYR A 350 -23.64 -35.94 13.31
CA TYR A 350 -22.28 -36.13 13.78
C TYR A 350 -22.21 -37.24 14.82
N ARG A 351 -21.11 -38.00 14.80
CA ARG A 351 -20.92 -39.13 15.73
C ARG A 351 -20.75 -38.67 17.17
N SER A 352 -20.18 -37.48 17.36
CA SER A 352 -19.98 -36.86 18.67
C SER A 352 -19.88 -35.35 18.55
N THR A 353 -19.89 -34.67 19.69
CA THR A 353 -19.64 -33.22 19.75
C THR A 353 -18.21 -32.88 19.30
N GLU A 354 -17.23 -33.73 19.63
CA GLU A 354 -15.84 -33.53 19.20
C GLU A 354 -15.68 -33.70 17.68
N ASP A 355 -16.41 -34.63 17.06
CA ASP A 355 -16.46 -34.82 15.60
C ASP A 355 -17.02 -33.57 14.89
N MET A 356 -18.06 -32.96 15.46
CA MET A 356 -18.63 -31.70 14.95
C MET A 356 -17.67 -30.52 15.12
N ILE A 357 -17.02 -30.38 16.28
CA ILE A 357 -16.01 -29.33 16.53
C ILE A 357 -14.80 -29.50 15.59
N HIS A 358 -14.32 -30.72 15.41
CA HIS A 358 -13.23 -31.03 14.49
C HIS A 358 -13.63 -30.69 13.05
N THR A 359 -14.83 -31.08 12.61
CA THR A 359 -15.35 -30.73 11.28
C THR A 359 -15.41 -29.22 11.08
N LEU A 360 -15.92 -28.48 12.07
CA LEU A 360 -15.94 -27.02 12.04
C LEU A 360 -14.54 -26.42 11.92
N PHE A 361 -13.58 -26.90 12.71
CA PHE A 361 -12.18 -26.50 12.62
C PHE A 361 -11.62 -26.72 11.21
N VAL A 362 -11.78 -27.93 10.64
CA VAL A 362 -11.28 -28.25 9.29
C VAL A 362 -11.90 -27.33 8.24
N CYS A 363 -13.21 -27.09 8.29
CA CYS A 363 -13.87 -26.20 7.33
C CYS A 363 -13.43 -24.75 7.47
N ILE A 364 -13.33 -24.22 8.69
CA ILE A 364 -12.89 -22.84 8.94
C ILE A 364 -11.44 -22.65 8.50
N SER A 365 -10.56 -23.58 8.87
CA SER A 365 -9.15 -23.57 8.45
C SER A 365 -9.03 -23.66 6.94
N GLY A 366 -9.77 -24.58 6.29
CA GLY A 366 -9.76 -24.71 4.84
C GLY A 366 -10.20 -23.45 4.09
N VAL A 367 -11.22 -22.73 4.58
CA VAL A 367 -11.58 -21.42 4.02
C VAL A 367 -10.45 -20.42 4.24
N ALA A 368 -9.94 -20.26 5.46
CA ALA A 368 -8.89 -19.31 5.78
C ALA A 368 -7.59 -19.55 4.97
N ASP A 369 -7.20 -20.81 4.76
CA ASP A 369 -6.02 -21.17 3.99
C ASP A 369 -6.21 -20.88 2.49
N GLN A 370 -7.42 -21.08 1.96
CA GLN A 370 -7.75 -20.69 0.59
C GLN A 370 -7.82 -19.17 0.42
N LEU A 371 -8.21 -18.41 1.44
CA LEU A 371 -8.10 -16.94 1.42
C LEU A 371 -6.64 -16.50 1.32
N GLN A 372 -5.76 -17.12 2.09
CA GLN A 372 -4.32 -16.84 2.04
C GLN A 372 -3.70 -17.20 0.69
N THR A 373 -4.18 -18.27 0.05
CA THR A 373 -3.61 -18.75 -1.22
C THR A 373 -4.18 -17.99 -2.42
N ASN A 374 -5.50 -17.89 -2.54
CA ASN A 374 -6.18 -17.34 -3.72
C ASN A 374 -6.32 -15.81 -3.67
N PHE A 375 -6.30 -15.22 -2.47
CA PHE A 375 -6.50 -13.78 -2.23
C PHE A 375 -5.36 -13.17 -1.40
N ALA A 376 -4.13 -13.69 -1.58
CA ALA A 376 -2.96 -13.32 -0.78
C ALA A 376 -2.73 -11.80 -0.68
N SER A 377 -2.83 -11.08 -1.81
CA SER A 377 -2.63 -9.62 -1.85
C SER A 377 -3.70 -8.87 -1.06
N ASP A 378 -4.97 -9.22 -1.26
CA ASP A 378 -6.10 -8.63 -0.54
C ASP A 378 -5.99 -8.87 0.97
N LEU A 379 -5.65 -10.11 1.36
CA LEU A 379 -5.50 -10.48 2.77
C LEU A 379 -4.32 -9.78 3.46
N ARG A 380 -3.16 -9.67 2.78
CA ARG A 380 -2.02 -8.89 3.30
C ARG A 380 -2.38 -7.43 3.50
N ALA A 381 -3.10 -6.82 2.55
CA ALA A 381 -3.54 -5.44 2.67
C ALA A 381 -4.51 -5.24 3.84
N ILE A 382 -5.45 -6.18 4.04
CA ILE A 382 -6.37 -6.20 5.19
C ILE A 382 -5.57 -6.29 6.50
N LEU A 383 -4.69 -7.28 6.65
CA LEU A 383 -3.90 -7.49 7.87
C LEU A 383 -2.98 -6.30 8.18
N LYS A 384 -2.33 -5.72 7.16
CA LYS A 384 -1.53 -4.49 7.31
C LYS A 384 -2.36 -3.34 7.89
N SER A 385 -3.59 -3.16 7.40
CA SER A 385 -4.51 -2.14 7.91
C SER A 385 -4.94 -2.44 9.36
N VAL A 386 -5.24 -3.70 9.67
CA VAL A 386 -5.63 -4.16 11.01
C VAL A 386 -4.50 -3.90 12.00
N PHE A 387 -3.27 -4.35 11.71
CA PHE A 387 -2.13 -4.15 12.59
C PHE A 387 -1.87 -2.66 12.82
N LYS A 388 -1.86 -1.84 11.75
CA LYS A 388 -1.71 -0.39 11.89
C LYS A 388 -2.78 0.23 12.79
N THR A 389 -4.04 -0.23 12.67
CA THR A 389 -5.16 0.31 13.44
C THR A 389 -5.06 -0.10 14.91
N VAL A 390 -4.82 -1.39 15.18
CA VAL A 390 -4.76 -1.94 16.54
C VAL A 390 -3.56 -1.40 17.31
N THR A 391 -2.39 -1.24 16.68
CA THR A 391 -1.23 -0.62 17.33
C THR A 391 -1.47 0.87 17.63
N SER A 392 -2.18 1.58 16.75
CA SER A 392 -2.52 3.00 16.98
C SER A 392 -3.54 3.21 18.10
N GLN A 393 -4.45 2.25 18.36
CA GLN A 393 -5.43 2.34 19.45
C GLN A 393 -4.79 2.24 20.85
N VAL A 394 -3.67 1.53 20.98
CA VAL A 394 -2.91 1.46 22.24
C VAL A 394 -2.24 2.79 22.56
N GLU A 395 -1.74 3.50 21.54
CA GLU A 395 -1.15 4.84 21.70
C GLU A 395 -2.16 5.89 22.19
N GLU A 396 -3.46 5.72 21.94
CA GLU A 396 -4.51 6.62 22.43
C GLU A 396 -4.95 6.31 23.88
N LEU A 397 -4.89 5.03 24.30
CA LEU A 397 -5.30 4.59 25.64
C LEU A 397 -4.20 4.78 26.69
N GLU A 398 -2.91 4.59 26.35
CA GLU A 398 -1.79 4.87 27.26
C GLU A 398 -1.64 6.36 27.61
N VAL A 399 -2.27 7.25 26.85
CA VAL A 399 -2.30 8.70 27.14
C VAL A 399 -3.25 9.05 28.30
N THR A 400 -4.06 8.11 28.80
CA THR A 400 -5.08 8.40 29.81
C THR A 400 -4.73 8.10 31.27
N ASP A 401 -3.60 7.43 31.57
CA ASP A 401 -3.29 7.04 32.97
C ASP A 401 -1.92 7.45 33.54
N THR A 402 -1.10 8.25 32.83
CA THR A 402 -0.01 8.98 33.49
C THR A 402 0.11 10.41 32.96
N GLY A 403 -0.44 11.35 33.73
CA GLY A 403 -0.20 12.81 33.72
C GLY A 403 0.29 13.46 32.44
N HIS A 404 -0.60 14.24 31.79
CA HIS A 404 -0.32 15.34 30.86
C HIS A 404 0.98 15.21 30.04
N ALA A 405 0.88 14.80 28.78
CA ALA A 405 1.96 14.96 27.81
C ALA A 405 2.55 16.38 27.93
N LEU A 406 3.81 16.47 28.37
CA LEU A 406 4.48 17.75 28.54
C LEU A 406 4.76 18.34 27.16
N VAL A 407 4.59 19.65 27.01
CA VAL A 407 4.97 20.34 25.77
C VAL A 407 6.49 20.22 25.61
N PRO A 408 7.01 19.78 24.44
CA PRO A 408 8.44 19.77 24.19
C PRO A 408 9.07 21.14 24.44
N PRO A 409 10.27 21.23 25.02
CA PRO A 409 10.89 22.51 25.32
C PRO A 409 11.25 23.25 24.04
N ASP A 410 11.03 24.57 24.05
CA ASP A 410 11.46 25.44 22.96
C ASP A 410 12.97 25.35 22.75
N TRP A 411 13.37 25.25 21.49
CA TRP A 411 14.78 25.22 21.14
C TRP A 411 15.38 26.60 21.24
N VAL A 412 16.54 26.67 21.90
CA VAL A 412 17.30 27.91 21.93
C VAL A 412 17.71 28.27 20.50
N PRO A 413 17.46 29.50 20.02
CA PRO A 413 17.87 29.91 18.67
C PRO A 413 19.41 29.93 18.53
N ASP A 414 19.91 29.43 17.40
CA ASP A 414 21.35 29.30 17.13
C ASP A 414 22.12 30.63 17.23
N SER A 415 21.47 31.75 16.89
CA SER A 415 22.03 33.11 16.96
C SER A 415 22.38 33.55 18.39
N THR A 416 21.73 32.96 19.39
CA THR A 416 21.91 33.31 20.81
C THR A 416 23.03 32.51 21.48
N CYS A 417 23.64 31.55 20.77
CA CYS A 417 24.58 30.59 21.35
C CYS A 417 25.88 30.47 20.53
N SER A 418 26.94 31.13 21.00
CA SER A 418 28.29 31.09 20.40
C SER A 418 29.19 29.98 20.96
N HIS A 419 28.83 29.38 22.09
CA HIS A 419 29.62 28.36 22.79
C HIS A 419 28.74 27.19 23.23
N CYS A 420 29.31 25.98 23.33
CA CYS A 420 28.58 24.83 23.84
C CYS A 420 28.05 25.08 25.27
N MET A 421 26.77 24.80 25.52
CA MET A 421 26.14 25.05 26.83
C MET A 421 26.55 24.06 27.93
N ALA A 422 27.44 23.10 27.63
CA ALA A 422 28.03 22.19 28.62
C ALA A 422 29.54 22.42 28.80
N CYS A 423 30.32 22.36 27.71
CA CYS A 423 31.78 22.48 27.81
C CYS A 423 32.31 23.90 27.56
N HIS A 424 31.44 24.86 27.24
CA HIS A 424 31.77 26.26 26.99
C HIS A 424 32.80 26.51 25.88
N VAL A 425 33.09 25.51 25.05
CA VAL A 425 34.00 25.66 23.91
C VAL A 425 33.25 26.33 22.74
N PRO A 426 33.85 27.31 22.03
CA PRO A 426 33.20 28.01 20.93
C PRO A 426 32.84 27.07 19.77
N PHE A 427 31.70 27.35 19.14
CA PHE A 427 31.31 26.71 17.89
C PHE A 427 32.12 27.27 16.73
N THR A 428 32.45 26.41 15.77
CA THR A 428 33.21 26.74 14.55
C THR A 428 32.61 25.99 13.37
N PHE A 429 33.09 26.24 12.14
CA PHE A 429 32.64 25.47 10.97
C PHE A 429 32.79 23.95 11.13
N LEU A 430 33.83 23.49 11.86
CA LEU A 430 34.06 22.07 12.16
C LEU A 430 33.30 21.59 13.40
N ARG A 431 33.04 22.47 14.37
CA ARG A 431 32.27 22.16 15.59
C ARG A 431 30.85 22.71 15.45
N ARG A 432 29.98 21.92 14.82
CA ARG A 432 28.56 22.25 14.57
C ARG A 432 27.73 22.25 15.85
N ARG A 433 26.61 22.97 15.81
CA ARG A 433 25.60 23.08 16.87
C ARG A 433 24.63 21.90 16.81
N HIS A 434 24.20 21.41 17.97
CA HIS A 434 23.19 20.36 18.08
C HIS A 434 22.25 20.60 19.27
N HIS A 435 20.94 20.50 19.05
CA HIS A 435 19.95 20.64 20.12
C HIS A 435 19.73 19.33 20.90
N CYS A 436 19.60 19.44 22.21
CA CYS A 436 19.06 18.34 23.02
C CYS A 436 17.53 18.33 22.90
N ARG A 437 16.95 17.20 22.51
CA ARG A 437 15.49 17.08 22.36
C ARG A 437 14.72 17.02 23.69
N SER A 438 15.42 16.78 24.81
CA SER A 438 14.84 16.77 26.16
C SER A 438 14.86 18.13 26.86
N CYS A 439 15.83 19.01 26.57
CA CYS A 439 15.96 20.30 27.26
C CYS A 439 16.06 21.54 26.35
N GLY A 440 16.04 21.37 25.02
CA GLY A 440 16.05 22.47 24.04
C GLY A 440 17.38 23.24 23.89
N LYS A 441 18.38 22.96 24.73
CA LYS A 441 19.69 23.65 24.75
C LYS A 441 20.64 23.17 23.64
N ILE A 442 21.64 24.00 23.31
CA ILE A 442 22.61 23.76 22.23
C ILE A 442 23.95 23.22 22.75
N PHE A 443 24.44 22.14 22.15
CA PHE A 443 25.66 21.43 22.52
C PHE A 443 26.52 21.10 21.30
N CYS A 444 27.80 20.81 21.52
CA CYS A 444 28.65 20.19 20.50
C CYS A 444 28.36 18.67 20.42
N SER A 445 28.86 18.02 19.36
CA SER A 445 28.64 16.58 19.14
C SER A 445 29.05 15.72 20.35
N ARG A 446 30.18 16.07 21.00
CA ARG A 446 30.68 15.35 22.18
C ARG A 446 29.78 15.49 23.42
N CYS A 447 29.15 16.65 23.62
CA CYS A 447 28.28 16.90 24.77
C CYS A 447 26.83 16.44 24.55
N SER A 448 26.51 15.98 23.34
CA SER A 448 25.20 15.43 22.96
C SER A 448 25.32 14.15 22.16
N SER A 449 26.28 13.29 22.50
CA SER A 449 26.55 12.03 21.79
C SER A 449 25.55 10.92 22.07
N HIS A 450 24.57 11.14 22.95
CA HIS A 450 23.63 10.13 23.38
C HIS A 450 22.31 10.20 22.61
N LEU A 451 21.67 9.03 22.45
CA LEU A 451 20.32 8.88 21.92
C LEU A 451 19.45 8.25 23.00
N ALA A 452 18.24 8.76 23.20
CA ALA A 452 17.24 8.14 24.05
C ALA A 452 15.83 8.43 23.51
N ALA A 453 14.89 7.52 23.75
CA ALA A 453 13.47 7.81 23.52
C ALA A 453 12.97 8.78 24.60
N LEU A 454 12.07 9.69 24.24
CA LEU A 454 11.41 10.63 25.15
C LEU A 454 9.88 10.42 25.07
N PRO A 455 9.34 9.37 25.72
CA PRO A 455 7.92 9.04 25.63
C PRO A 455 7.01 10.18 26.11
N HIS A 456 7.42 10.91 27.15
CA HIS A 456 6.72 12.07 27.69
C HIS A 456 6.58 13.26 26.69
N PHE A 457 7.40 13.29 25.64
CA PHE A 457 7.32 14.27 24.54
C PHE A 457 6.83 13.64 23.22
N ARG A 458 6.25 12.43 23.26
CA ARG A 458 5.83 11.65 22.07
C ARG A 458 6.95 11.41 21.05
N GLN A 459 8.20 11.34 21.50
CA GLN A 459 9.35 11.00 20.66
C GLN A 459 9.79 9.56 20.98
N LEU A 460 9.09 8.60 20.38
CA LEU A 460 9.31 7.16 20.60
C LEU A 460 10.60 6.66 19.94
N LYS A 461 11.02 7.27 18.82
CA LYS A 461 12.32 6.97 18.20
C LYS A 461 13.45 7.59 19.02
N PRO A 462 14.60 6.91 19.19
CA PRO A 462 15.75 7.48 19.90
C PRO A 462 16.19 8.81 19.28
N VAL A 463 16.13 9.89 20.06
CA VAL A 463 16.49 11.25 19.65
C VAL A 463 17.74 11.72 20.38
N ARG A 464 18.46 12.68 19.78
CA ARG A 464 19.68 13.24 20.34
C ARG A 464 19.41 14.00 21.64
N ILE A 465 20.11 13.61 22.70
CA ILE A 465 20.06 14.29 23.99
C ILE A 465 21.47 14.58 24.54
N CYS A 466 21.57 15.60 25.39
CA CYS A 466 22.83 15.92 26.06
C CYS A 466 23.17 14.89 27.13
N THR A 467 24.45 14.80 27.48
CA THR A 467 24.93 13.87 28.52
C THR A 467 24.19 14.04 29.85
N HIS A 468 23.85 15.27 30.23
CA HIS A 468 23.08 15.54 31.45
C HIS A 468 21.66 14.96 31.40
N CYS A 469 20.91 15.21 30.32
CA CYS A 469 19.58 14.63 30.13
C CYS A 469 19.64 13.10 30.08
N TYR A 470 20.68 12.54 29.44
CA TYR A 470 20.86 11.10 29.36
C TYR A 470 21.06 10.47 30.74
N THR A 471 21.87 11.08 31.61
CA THR A 471 22.07 10.59 32.98
C THR A 471 20.84 10.75 33.88
N THR A 472 19.96 11.71 33.58
CA THR A 472 18.75 11.97 34.39
C THR A 472 17.57 11.11 33.94
N HIS A 473 17.41 10.83 32.64
CA HIS A 473 16.30 10.04 32.09
C HIS A 473 16.52 8.52 32.15
N LEU A 474 17.75 8.06 32.41
CA LEU A 474 18.04 6.65 32.67
C LEU A 474 18.17 6.42 34.18
N PRO A 475 17.27 5.68 34.84
CA PRO A 475 17.45 5.30 36.23
C PRO A 475 18.72 4.46 36.39
N SER A 476 19.35 4.58 37.55
CA SER A 476 20.64 3.95 37.88
C SER A 476 20.52 2.43 38.07
N THR A 477 20.21 1.68 37.02
CA THR A 477 20.23 0.21 37.00
C THR A 477 20.68 -0.31 35.64
N ASN A 478 21.97 -0.14 35.36
CA ASN A 478 22.86 -1.03 34.58
C ASN A 478 24.08 -0.24 34.11
N LYS A 479 24.99 0.04 35.04
CA LYS A 479 26.39 0.26 34.69
C LYS A 479 26.99 -1.11 34.40
N ASN A 480 26.75 -1.66 33.21
CA ASN A 480 27.52 -2.72 32.55
C ASN A 480 26.85 -3.09 31.21
N ALA A 481 26.93 -2.18 30.25
CA ALA A 481 26.83 -2.52 28.83
C ALA A 481 27.73 -1.54 28.06
N SER A 482 29.01 -1.55 28.41
CA SER A 482 30.07 -0.93 27.62
C SER A 482 30.61 -1.97 26.65
N CYS A 483 30.59 -1.60 25.36
CA CYS A 483 31.32 -2.20 24.25
C CYS A 483 31.03 -3.67 23.91
N LEU A 484 30.34 -3.87 22.78
CA LEU A 484 30.94 -4.46 21.57
C LEU A 484 30.20 -3.95 20.33
#